data_AF-A0A3N5XPP3-F1
#
_entry.id   AF-A0A3N5XPP3-F1
#
_cell.length_a   1.000
_cell.length_b   1.000
_cell.length_c   1.000
_cell.angle_alpha   90.00
_cell.angle_beta   90.00
_cell.angle_gamma   90.00
#
_symmetry.space_group_name_H-M   'P 1'
#
loop_
_entity.id
_entity.type
_entity.pdbx_description
1 polymer ?
#
loop_
_entity_poly.entity_id
_entity_poly.type
_entity_poly.pdbx_seq_one_letter_code
_entity_poly.pdbx_strand_id
1 'polypeptide(L)'
;MVIKIFPTPPGIVRFLLLLVFGSSVPMYGALQPYFSLDFSSWRATHILLASEGEQIDGKLVILECWKGDLNPGDIIQLPELASFNSRESRAIKTVPDHGTEGQPQYVTGSRIGLFLRDKPMEAADNQEPANHQSSPSSVWQPASYFGMNFCVIWIEADQTFGFRQLTMHEPSVLTGLGKSETEIRMRVSEILDIHERFNAAVSFDDPARRAESLEPFALSDLFFFKQSAFDEMQKCGDSALPVLRRMLADESLLRLHRDVVKCLSKAGGSAVGEEITRLVIDEMKFWKAIGASLKPGWWNQINDPEISLLRDRYGKVYEVLYSLNEMKFAGCRETITEFRDFWRSLPQLEDSSGLNQMSQVCDEVLRDLP
;
A
#
# COMPACT_ATOMS: atom_id res chain seq x y z
N MET A 1 51.50 -19.71 66.81
CA MET A 1 51.39 -18.36 66.21
C MET A 1 50.08 -18.34 65.45
N VAL A 2 49.06 -17.75 66.07
CA VAL A 2 47.66 -17.80 65.62
C VAL A 2 47.42 -16.67 64.63
N ILE A 3 47.15 -17.02 63.37
CA ILE A 3 46.82 -16.05 62.32
C ILE A 3 45.35 -15.66 62.50
N LYS A 4 45.12 -14.40 62.89
CA LYS A 4 43.81 -13.77 62.96
C LYS A 4 43.25 -13.57 61.55
N ILE A 5 42.04 -14.07 61.33
CA ILE A 5 41.21 -13.81 60.15
C ILE A 5 40.56 -12.43 60.32
N PHE A 6 40.76 -11.53 59.36
CA PHE A 6 40.00 -10.29 59.22
C PHE A 6 38.75 -10.52 58.36
N PRO A 7 37.59 -9.91 58.68
CA PRO A 7 36.41 -10.00 57.85
C PRO A 7 36.50 -9.07 56.63
N THR A 8 36.16 -9.59 55.45
CA THR A 8 35.91 -8.81 54.24
C THR A 8 34.57 -8.06 54.33
N PRO A 9 34.46 -6.85 53.78
CA PRO A 9 33.20 -6.09 53.76
C PRO A 9 32.21 -6.67 52.73
N PRO A 10 30.90 -6.42 52.89
CA PRO A 10 29.86 -6.94 52.01
C PRO A 10 29.91 -6.23 50.65
N GLY A 11 30.65 -6.81 49.71
CA GLY A 11 30.70 -6.37 48.32
C GLY A 11 29.55 -6.95 47.51
N ILE A 12 28.62 -6.08 47.11
CA ILE A 12 27.99 -6.06 45.78
C ILE A 12 27.35 -7.40 45.35
N VAL A 13 26.23 -7.75 45.99
CA VAL A 13 25.25 -8.69 45.43
C VAL A 13 23.94 -7.93 45.29
N ARG A 14 23.80 -7.15 44.21
CA ARG A 14 22.53 -6.60 43.70
C ARG A 14 22.83 -5.79 42.43
N PHE A 15 21.97 -5.97 41.43
CA PHE A 15 22.01 -5.45 40.06
C PHE A 15 22.63 -6.36 38.99
N LEU A 16 22.01 -7.53 38.81
CA LEU A 16 22.10 -8.34 37.60
C LEU A 16 20.69 -8.68 37.11
N LEU A 17 19.86 -7.64 37.01
CA LEU A 17 18.44 -7.70 36.63
C LEU A 17 18.08 -6.30 36.11
N LEU A 18 18.32 -6.05 34.81
CA LEU A 18 17.75 -4.96 33.97
C LEU A 18 18.64 -4.71 32.74
N LEU A 19 18.78 -5.71 31.86
CA LEU A 19 19.29 -5.51 30.49
C LEU A 19 18.68 -6.56 29.55
N VAL A 20 17.38 -6.75 29.67
CA VAL A 20 16.51 -7.33 28.64
C VAL A 20 15.46 -6.27 28.30
N PHE A 21 15.91 -5.05 28.00
CA PHE A 21 15.18 -4.25 27.03
C PHE A 21 15.57 -4.83 25.68
N GLY A 22 14.87 -5.92 25.33
CA GLY A 22 14.87 -6.43 23.99
C GLY A 22 14.57 -5.26 23.08
N SER A 23 15.55 -4.91 22.26
CA SER A 23 15.36 -4.13 21.05
C SER A 23 14.36 -4.89 20.19
N SER A 24 13.08 -4.72 20.48
CA SER A 24 12.00 -4.85 19.52
C SER A 24 12.26 -3.78 18.49
N VAL A 25 13.20 -4.06 17.58
CA VAL A 25 13.28 -3.34 16.32
C VAL A 25 11.88 -3.51 15.73
N PRO A 26 11.10 -2.43 15.57
CA PRO A 26 9.82 -2.55 14.93
C PRO A 26 10.08 -3.20 13.58
N MET A 27 9.56 -4.42 13.39
CA MET A 27 9.40 -5.02 12.07
C MET A 27 8.37 -4.15 11.35
N TYR A 28 8.82 -2.99 10.86
CA TYR A 28 8.14 -2.35 9.77
C TYR A 28 8.23 -3.35 8.63
N GLY A 29 7.08 -3.91 8.25
CA GLY A 29 6.95 -4.75 7.06
C GLY A 29 7.28 -3.89 5.85
N ALA A 30 8.58 -3.75 5.57
CA ALA A 30 9.05 -3.04 4.39
C ALA A 30 8.45 -3.76 3.18
N LEU A 31 7.82 -2.99 2.30
CA LEU A 31 7.33 -3.52 1.03
C LEU A 31 8.53 -4.16 0.33
N GLN A 32 8.46 -5.47 0.11
CA GLN A 32 9.48 -6.18 -0.63
C GLN A 32 9.52 -5.60 -2.05
N PRO A 33 10.70 -5.38 -2.66
CA PRO A 33 10.78 -4.94 -4.03
C PRO A 33 10.19 -5.98 -4.99
N TYR A 34 9.22 -5.58 -5.82
CA TYR A 34 8.68 -6.40 -6.90
C TYR A 34 8.18 -5.54 -8.05
N PHE A 35 8.18 -6.11 -9.26
CA PHE A 35 7.48 -5.55 -10.40
C PHE A 35 5.97 -5.68 -10.21
N SER A 36 5.26 -4.55 -10.23
CA SER A 36 3.80 -4.50 -10.18
C SER A 36 3.27 -3.92 -11.48
N LEU A 37 2.67 -4.77 -12.31
CA LEU A 37 2.14 -4.35 -13.62
C LEU A 37 1.14 -3.20 -13.47
N ASP A 38 0.19 -3.33 -12.54
CA ASP A 38 -0.87 -2.36 -12.35
C ASP A 38 -0.31 -1.00 -11.89
N PHE A 39 0.63 -1.03 -10.95
CA PHE A 39 1.30 0.17 -10.45
C PHE A 39 2.17 0.85 -11.50
N SER A 40 3.00 0.07 -12.20
CA SER A 40 3.91 0.59 -13.20
C SER A 40 3.15 1.14 -14.40
N SER A 41 2.05 0.51 -14.81
CA SER A 41 1.18 1.03 -15.89
C SER A 41 0.49 2.34 -15.49
N TRP A 42 0.03 2.44 -14.23
CA TRP A 42 -0.58 3.66 -13.70
C TRP A 42 0.39 4.84 -13.71
N ARG A 43 1.61 4.64 -13.21
CA ARG A 43 2.61 5.72 -13.06
C ARG A 43 3.39 6.04 -14.32
N ALA A 44 3.50 5.11 -15.25
CA ALA A 44 4.28 5.32 -16.47
C ALA A 44 3.67 6.45 -17.31
N THR A 45 4.51 7.36 -17.77
CA THR A 45 4.16 8.24 -18.90
C THR A 45 4.39 7.51 -20.22
N HIS A 46 5.32 6.55 -20.22
CA HIS A 46 5.77 5.81 -21.38
C HIS A 46 5.75 4.31 -21.09
N ILE A 47 5.07 3.54 -21.93
CA ILE A 47 5.08 2.08 -21.87
C ILE A 47 5.51 1.58 -23.24
N LEU A 48 6.67 0.94 -23.28
CA LEU A 48 7.39 0.65 -24.52
C LEU A 48 7.72 -0.83 -24.59
N LEU A 49 7.74 -1.37 -25.80
CA LEU A 49 8.42 -2.62 -26.10
C LEU A 49 9.70 -2.28 -26.85
N ALA A 50 10.82 -2.81 -26.41
CA ALA A 50 12.14 -2.49 -26.95
C ALA A 50 13.01 -3.75 -27.09
N SER A 51 14.14 -3.60 -27.78
CA SER A 51 15.19 -4.60 -27.91
C SER A 51 16.54 -3.98 -27.58
N GLU A 52 17.38 -4.71 -26.85
CA GLU A 52 18.76 -4.31 -26.58
C GLU A 52 19.73 -4.85 -27.65
N GLY A 53 19.24 -5.64 -28.62
CA GLY A 53 20.06 -6.21 -29.68
C GLY A 53 21.03 -7.27 -29.17
N GLU A 54 22.20 -7.37 -29.82
CA GLU A 54 23.24 -8.36 -29.45
C GLU A 54 24.12 -7.91 -28.27
N GLN A 55 24.19 -6.60 -28.01
CA GLN A 55 25.03 -6.02 -26.97
C GLN A 55 24.16 -5.45 -25.85
N ILE A 56 24.33 -5.98 -24.64
CA ILE A 56 23.61 -5.53 -23.45
C ILE A 56 24.39 -4.38 -22.80
N ASP A 57 24.19 -3.17 -23.32
CA ASP A 57 24.92 -1.95 -22.92
C ASP A 57 23.97 -0.82 -22.44
N GLY A 58 22.70 -1.13 -22.25
CA GLY A 58 21.65 -0.19 -21.89
C GLY A 58 21.17 0.69 -23.04
N LYS A 59 21.56 0.41 -24.29
CA LYS A 59 21.02 1.10 -25.48
C LYS A 59 19.92 0.25 -26.09
N LEU A 60 18.69 0.78 -26.10
CA LEU A 60 17.52 0.04 -26.54
C LEU A 60 16.90 0.68 -27.78
N VAL A 61 16.53 -0.16 -28.74
CA VAL A 61 15.75 0.22 -29.92
C VAL A 61 14.29 -0.07 -29.64
N ILE A 62 13.43 0.94 -29.79
CA ILE A 62 11.99 0.79 -29.60
C ILE A 62 11.41 -0.06 -30.73
N LEU A 63 10.65 -1.09 -30.35
CA LEU A 63 9.92 -1.96 -31.26
C LEU A 63 8.47 -1.49 -31.38
N GLU A 64 7.83 -1.16 -30.26
CA GLU A 64 6.44 -0.70 -30.19
C GLU A 64 6.28 0.31 -29.04
N CYS A 65 5.31 1.22 -29.16
CA CYS A 65 4.89 2.12 -28.08
C CYS A 65 3.43 1.82 -27.73
N TRP A 66 3.17 1.49 -26.47
CA TRP A 66 1.81 1.24 -25.95
C TRP A 66 1.24 2.48 -25.24
N LYS A 67 2.12 3.34 -24.71
CA LYS A 67 1.79 4.64 -24.11
C LYS A 67 2.98 5.58 -24.30
N GLY A 68 2.72 6.84 -24.60
CA GLY A 68 3.74 7.87 -24.81
C GLY A 68 3.80 8.32 -26.27
N ASP A 69 4.90 8.95 -26.66
CA ASP A 69 5.06 9.58 -27.98
C ASP A 69 6.29 9.11 -28.78
N LEU A 70 6.96 8.04 -28.33
CA LEU A 70 8.07 7.42 -29.05
C LEU A 70 7.61 6.52 -30.19
N ASN A 71 8.43 6.44 -31.24
CA ASN A 71 8.16 5.68 -32.44
C ASN A 71 9.02 4.40 -32.53
N PRO A 72 8.54 3.35 -33.21
CA PRO A 72 9.38 2.21 -33.57
C PRO A 72 10.65 2.67 -34.31
N GLY A 73 11.81 2.17 -33.88
CA GLY A 73 13.13 2.54 -34.39
C GLY A 73 13.83 3.64 -33.59
N ASP A 74 13.12 4.36 -32.72
CA ASP A 74 13.76 5.31 -31.80
C ASP A 74 14.71 4.59 -30.86
N ILE A 75 15.73 5.30 -30.39
CA ILE A 75 16.75 4.77 -29.49
C ILE A 75 16.68 5.49 -28.16
N ILE A 76 16.60 4.73 -27.06
CA ILE A 76 16.71 5.25 -25.71
C ILE A 76 17.91 4.65 -24.99
N GLN A 77 18.44 5.38 -24.00
CA GLN A 77 19.55 4.92 -23.17
C GLN A 77 19.07 4.75 -21.72
N LEU A 78 19.22 3.54 -21.19
CA LEU A 78 18.98 3.15 -19.81
C LEU A 78 20.25 2.46 -19.26
N PRO A 79 21.28 3.23 -18.85
CA PRO A 79 22.58 2.67 -18.43
C PRO A 79 22.49 1.64 -17.30
N GLU A 80 21.45 1.72 -16.46
CA GLU A 80 21.18 0.76 -15.39
C GLU A 80 21.01 -0.67 -15.93
N LEU A 81 20.48 -0.83 -17.15
CA LEU A 81 20.29 -2.14 -17.78
C LEU A 81 21.60 -2.77 -18.26
N ALA A 82 22.66 -1.99 -18.45
CA ALA A 82 23.99 -2.53 -18.77
C ALA A 82 24.54 -3.44 -17.66
N SER A 83 24.01 -3.34 -16.43
CA SER A 83 24.35 -4.24 -15.33
C SER A 83 23.92 -5.70 -15.57
N PHE A 84 23.06 -5.94 -16.58
CA PHE A 84 22.58 -7.27 -16.97
C PHE A 84 23.38 -7.91 -18.12
N ASN A 85 24.58 -7.41 -18.41
CA ASN A 85 25.36 -7.89 -19.55
C ASN A 85 25.78 -9.36 -19.45
N SER A 86 25.96 -9.88 -18.23
CA SER A 86 26.35 -11.26 -18.00
C SER A 86 25.18 -12.22 -18.15
N ARG A 87 25.46 -13.50 -18.36
CA ARG A 87 24.42 -14.53 -18.43
C ARG A 87 23.83 -14.80 -17.04
N GLU A 88 24.66 -14.69 -15.99
CA GLU A 88 24.31 -14.96 -14.59
C GLU A 88 23.33 -13.92 -14.06
N SER A 89 23.52 -12.64 -14.40
CA SER A 89 22.61 -11.55 -14.01
C SER A 89 21.24 -11.64 -14.68
N ARG A 90 21.14 -12.39 -15.79
CA ARG A 90 19.92 -12.67 -16.55
C ARG A 90 19.33 -14.05 -16.31
N ALA A 91 19.91 -14.81 -15.38
CA ALA A 91 19.43 -16.15 -15.06
C ALA A 91 18.04 -16.11 -14.42
N ILE A 92 17.14 -16.94 -14.92
CA ILE A 92 15.79 -17.06 -14.40
C ILE A 92 15.82 -18.02 -13.21
N LYS A 93 15.42 -17.55 -12.02
CA LYS A 93 15.27 -18.40 -10.84
C LYS A 93 13.94 -19.15 -10.95
N THR A 94 14.03 -20.45 -11.13
CA THR A 94 12.90 -21.38 -11.10
C THR A 94 12.31 -21.41 -9.68
N VAL A 95 11.01 -21.23 -9.59
CA VAL A 95 10.26 -21.37 -8.35
C VAL A 95 9.62 -22.76 -8.38
N PRO A 96 9.72 -23.57 -7.30
CA PRO A 96 9.36 -25.00 -7.33
C PRO A 96 7.94 -25.33 -7.84
N ASP A 97 7.01 -24.39 -7.75
CA ASP A 97 5.59 -24.60 -8.10
C ASP A 97 5.28 -24.48 -9.61
N HIS A 98 6.26 -24.15 -10.45
CA HIS A 98 6.08 -24.05 -11.90
C HIS A 98 6.99 -25.08 -12.60
N GLY A 99 6.38 -26.04 -13.28
CA GLY A 99 7.09 -27.10 -14.00
C GLY A 99 8.21 -26.57 -14.89
N THR A 100 9.33 -27.30 -14.92
CA THR A 100 10.62 -26.80 -15.40
C THR A 100 10.97 -27.18 -16.83
N GLU A 101 10.22 -28.10 -17.44
CA GLU A 101 10.54 -28.59 -18.78
C GLU A 101 10.19 -27.54 -19.84
N GLY A 102 11.21 -27.10 -20.60
CA GLY A 102 11.06 -26.18 -21.72
C GLY A 102 11.09 -24.69 -21.37
N GLN A 103 11.27 -24.31 -20.10
CA GLN A 103 11.38 -22.90 -19.72
C GLN A 103 12.76 -22.31 -20.10
N PRO A 104 12.81 -21.06 -20.59
CA PRO A 104 14.06 -20.34 -20.76
C PRO A 104 14.87 -20.30 -19.46
N GLN A 105 16.19 -20.54 -19.55
CA GLN A 105 17.09 -20.47 -18.39
C GLN A 105 17.61 -19.06 -18.12
N TYR A 106 17.57 -18.19 -19.13
CA TYR A 106 18.00 -16.81 -19.05
C TYR A 106 17.23 -15.98 -20.09
N VAL A 107 17.19 -14.66 -19.89
CA VAL A 107 16.57 -13.72 -20.82
C VAL A 107 17.60 -13.15 -21.79
N THR A 108 17.23 -13.00 -23.06
CA THR A 108 18.13 -12.59 -24.14
C THR A 108 18.25 -11.08 -24.27
N GLY A 109 17.19 -10.34 -23.91
CA GLY A 109 17.08 -8.90 -24.17
C GLY A 109 16.51 -8.57 -25.56
N SER A 110 16.07 -9.59 -26.32
CA SER A 110 15.48 -9.40 -27.64
C SER A 110 14.14 -8.67 -27.59
N ARG A 111 13.35 -8.88 -26.53
CA ARG A 111 12.07 -8.20 -26.26
C ARG A 111 11.99 -7.83 -24.77
N ILE A 112 11.88 -6.53 -24.53
CA ILE A 112 11.87 -5.93 -23.20
C ILE A 112 10.69 -4.96 -23.13
N GLY A 113 9.76 -5.18 -22.21
CA GLY A 113 8.73 -4.22 -21.86
C GLY A 113 9.24 -3.24 -20.81
N LEU A 114 9.13 -1.94 -21.08
CA LEU A 114 9.65 -0.86 -20.25
C LEU A 114 8.51 0.03 -19.77
N PHE A 115 8.49 0.32 -18.46
CA PHE A 115 7.51 1.20 -17.82
C PHE A 115 8.24 2.42 -17.26
N LEU A 116 8.23 3.51 -18.02
CA LEU A 116 9.07 4.68 -17.78
C LEU A 116 8.25 5.92 -17.47
N ARG A 117 8.85 6.80 -16.68
CA ARG A 117 8.43 8.17 -16.47
C ARG A 117 9.41 9.07 -17.19
N ASP A 118 8.90 9.97 -18.02
CA ASP A 118 9.67 11.11 -18.45
C ASP A 118 9.92 11.98 -17.21
N LYS A 119 11.16 12.43 -17.03
CA LYS A 119 11.52 13.28 -15.90
C LYS A 119 10.87 14.63 -16.13
N PRO A 120 9.85 15.04 -15.35
CA PRO A 120 9.44 16.43 -15.41
C PRO A 120 10.64 17.24 -14.90
N MET A 121 11.06 18.22 -15.70
CA MET A 121 12.03 19.21 -15.28
C MET A 121 11.43 19.97 -14.09
N GLU A 122 11.76 19.53 -12.87
CA GLU A 122 11.50 20.20 -11.59
C GLU A 122 10.08 20.82 -11.45
N ALA A 123 9.06 19.99 -11.19
CA ALA A 123 7.81 20.51 -10.66
C ALA A 123 7.14 19.53 -9.66
N ALA A 124 7.36 19.84 -8.38
CA ALA A 124 6.34 19.83 -7.33
C ALA A 124 5.59 18.53 -7.01
N ASP A 125 6.30 17.43 -6.73
CA ASP A 125 5.72 16.38 -5.90
C ASP A 125 6.55 16.21 -4.62
N ASN A 126 6.05 16.80 -3.53
CA ASN A 126 6.66 16.79 -2.19
C ASN A 126 6.53 15.43 -1.48
N GLN A 127 6.53 14.32 -2.22
CA GLN A 127 6.46 12.99 -1.62
C GLN A 127 7.70 12.15 -1.94
N GLU A 128 8.54 12.13 -0.92
CA GLU A 128 9.48 11.08 -0.50
C GLU A 128 10.97 11.22 -0.89
N PRO A 129 11.87 10.92 0.07
CA PRO A 129 13.31 10.98 -0.14
C PRO A 129 13.73 9.82 -1.03
N ALA A 130 13.99 10.12 -2.31
CA ALA A 130 14.71 9.24 -3.22
C ALA A 130 16.14 9.01 -2.69
N ASN A 131 16.30 8.02 -1.81
CA ASN A 131 17.63 7.60 -1.33
C ASN A 131 18.33 6.64 -2.32
N HIS A 132 17.79 6.53 -3.55
CA HIS A 132 18.44 5.84 -4.65
C HIS A 132 19.12 6.88 -5.55
N GLN A 133 20.45 6.92 -5.47
CA GLN A 133 21.34 7.66 -6.38
C GLN A 133 21.04 7.22 -7.82
N SER A 134 20.09 7.88 -8.46
CA SER A 134 19.86 7.74 -9.90
C SER A 134 21.08 8.35 -10.59
N SER A 135 21.70 7.62 -11.52
CA SER A 135 22.84 8.17 -12.25
C SER A 135 22.38 9.42 -13.01
N PRO A 136 23.12 10.54 -12.96
CA PRO A 136 22.66 11.84 -13.45
C PRO A 136 22.46 11.95 -14.97
N SER A 137 22.61 10.87 -15.73
CA SER A 137 22.65 10.88 -17.19
C SER A 137 21.40 10.36 -17.90
N SER A 138 20.44 9.74 -17.20
CA SER A 138 19.21 9.25 -17.83
C SER A 138 18.08 10.28 -17.71
N VAL A 139 17.47 10.64 -18.85
CA VAL A 139 16.22 11.42 -18.90
C VAL A 139 15.05 10.58 -18.36
N TRP A 140 15.18 9.25 -18.40
CA TRP A 140 14.14 8.32 -18.01
C TRP A 140 14.22 7.93 -16.55
N GLN A 141 13.07 7.97 -15.88
CA GLN A 141 12.89 7.49 -14.52
C GLN A 141 12.06 6.20 -14.50
N PRO A 142 12.28 5.31 -13.51
CA PRO A 142 11.44 4.14 -13.31
C PRO A 142 10.00 4.53 -12.92
N ALA A 143 8.99 3.87 -13.51
CA ALA A 143 7.61 3.87 -13.01
C ALA A 143 7.41 2.87 -11.84
N SER A 144 8.37 2.80 -10.92
CA SER A 144 8.35 1.93 -9.72
C SER A 144 9.03 2.64 -8.55
N TYR A 145 8.68 2.26 -7.32
CA TYR A 145 9.35 2.74 -6.11
C TYR A 145 10.73 2.11 -5.91
N PHE A 146 11.03 0.99 -6.58
CA PHE A 146 12.19 0.15 -6.28
C PHE A 146 13.35 0.29 -7.28
N GLY A 147 13.24 1.18 -8.26
CA GLY A 147 14.26 1.42 -9.29
C GLY A 147 13.99 0.74 -10.64
N MET A 148 14.94 0.86 -11.56
CA MET A 148 14.79 0.46 -12.97
C MET A 148 14.45 -1.02 -13.14
N ASN A 149 15.09 -1.89 -12.37
CA ASN A 149 14.91 -3.35 -12.49
C ASN A 149 13.46 -3.81 -12.20
N PHE A 150 12.68 -2.99 -11.50
CA PHE A 150 11.27 -3.26 -11.16
C PHE A 150 10.29 -2.49 -12.03
N CYS A 151 10.77 -1.95 -13.17
CA CYS A 151 9.98 -1.31 -14.23
C CYS A 151 10.16 -2.00 -15.58
N VAL A 152 10.81 -3.17 -15.57
CA VAL A 152 11.24 -3.87 -16.76
C VAL A 152 10.67 -5.27 -16.70
N ILE A 153 10.10 -5.70 -17.81
CA ILE A 153 9.76 -7.09 -18.05
C ILE A 153 10.57 -7.60 -19.25
N TRP A 154 11.07 -8.81 -19.14
CA TRP A 154 11.68 -9.51 -20.25
C TRP A 154 10.68 -10.52 -20.82
N ILE A 155 10.69 -10.69 -22.13
CA ILE A 155 9.77 -11.58 -22.83
C ILE A 155 10.57 -12.61 -23.60
N GLU A 156 10.35 -13.89 -23.31
CA GLU A 156 10.99 -15.02 -23.99
C GLU A 156 9.96 -16.11 -24.27
N ALA A 157 9.85 -16.54 -25.53
CA ALA A 157 8.91 -17.58 -25.95
C ALA A 157 7.46 -17.35 -25.43
N ASP A 158 6.97 -16.12 -25.53
CA ASP A 158 5.66 -15.66 -25.02
C ASP A 158 5.49 -15.74 -23.49
N GLN A 159 6.57 -15.96 -22.73
CA GLN A 159 6.57 -15.90 -21.27
C GLN A 159 7.19 -14.59 -20.80
N THR A 160 6.65 -14.04 -19.70
CA THR A 160 7.13 -12.77 -19.13
C THR A 160 7.88 -13.00 -17.82
N PHE A 161 8.96 -12.26 -17.64
CA PHE A 161 9.86 -12.34 -16.49
C PHE A 161 10.11 -10.96 -15.92
N GLY A 162 10.20 -10.85 -14.59
CA GLY A 162 10.48 -9.59 -13.91
C GLY A 162 11.20 -9.82 -12.58
N PHE A 163 11.81 -8.77 -12.03
CA PHE A 163 12.48 -8.86 -10.74
C PHE A 163 11.47 -8.87 -9.60
N ARG A 164 11.69 -9.78 -8.65
CA ARG A 164 11.02 -9.78 -7.36
C ARG A 164 11.95 -10.26 -6.25
N GLN A 165 11.77 -9.72 -5.06
CA GLN A 165 12.39 -10.22 -3.85
C GLN A 165 11.50 -11.35 -3.28
N LEU A 166 12.04 -12.57 -3.14
CA LEU A 166 11.29 -13.73 -2.63
C LEU A 166 11.20 -13.77 -1.12
N THR A 167 12.22 -13.27 -0.44
CA THR A 167 12.31 -13.19 1.02
C THR A 167 12.95 -11.86 1.39
N MET A 168 12.58 -11.28 2.53
CA MET A 168 13.04 -9.95 2.96
C MET A 168 14.57 -9.80 3.03
N HIS A 169 15.31 -10.91 3.13
CA HIS A 169 16.77 -10.92 3.29
C HIS A 169 17.54 -11.30 2.02
N GLU A 170 16.86 -11.80 0.99
CA GLU A 170 17.52 -12.18 -0.26
C GLU A 170 17.58 -11.01 -1.25
N PRO A 171 18.61 -10.94 -2.12
CA PRO A 171 18.58 -10.08 -3.29
C PRO A 171 17.35 -10.37 -4.16
N SER A 172 16.94 -9.38 -4.95
CA SER A 172 15.90 -9.60 -5.95
C SER A 172 16.40 -10.50 -7.07
N VAL A 173 15.51 -11.35 -7.57
CA VAL A 173 15.80 -12.36 -8.57
C VAL A 173 14.84 -12.22 -9.74
N LEU A 174 15.31 -12.55 -10.93
CA LEU A 174 14.49 -12.60 -12.13
C LEU A 174 13.68 -13.90 -12.11
N THR A 175 12.36 -13.82 -12.28
CA THR A 175 11.49 -14.99 -12.26
C THR A 175 10.22 -14.76 -13.07
N GLY A 176 9.47 -15.82 -13.35
CA GLY A 176 8.25 -15.75 -14.16
C GLY A 176 7.15 -14.94 -13.47
N LEU A 177 6.45 -14.12 -14.26
CA LEU A 177 5.28 -13.34 -13.83
C LEU A 177 3.97 -14.10 -14.02
N GLY A 178 4.01 -15.29 -14.64
CA GLY A 178 2.83 -16.12 -14.88
C GLY A 178 1.84 -15.52 -15.88
N LYS A 179 2.30 -14.66 -16.78
CA LYS A 179 1.52 -14.00 -17.83
C LYS A 179 2.26 -14.06 -19.17
N SER A 180 1.50 -14.16 -20.25
CA SER A 180 2.00 -13.99 -21.61
C SER A 180 2.20 -12.52 -21.99
N GLU A 181 2.91 -12.26 -23.08
CA GLU A 181 3.02 -10.89 -23.61
C GLU A 181 1.63 -10.33 -23.94
N THR A 182 0.76 -11.16 -24.51
CA THR A 182 -0.62 -10.78 -24.88
C THR A 182 -1.45 -10.41 -23.66
N GLU A 183 -1.37 -11.18 -22.56
CA GLU A 183 -2.08 -10.87 -21.32
C GLU A 183 -1.56 -9.60 -20.66
N ILE A 184 -0.25 -9.36 -20.68
CA ILE A 184 0.33 -8.09 -20.19
C ILE A 184 -0.21 -6.92 -21.02
N ARG A 185 -0.16 -7.02 -22.35
CA ARG A 185 -0.63 -5.96 -23.26
C ARG A 185 -2.11 -5.66 -23.05
N MET A 186 -2.95 -6.69 -22.92
CA MET A 186 -4.37 -6.54 -22.63
C MET A 186 -4.60 -5.81 -21.31
N ARG A 187 -3.89 -6.22 -20.24
CA ARG A 187 -4.00 -5.58 -18.94
C ARG A 187 -3.51 -4.13 -18.94
N VAL A 188 -2.44 -3.82 -19.67
CA VAL A 188 -1.99 -2.43 -19.85
C VAL A 188 -3.10 -1.61 -20.51
N SER A 189 -3.69 -2.10 -21.60
CA SER A 189 -4.79 -1.41 -22.30
C SER A 189 -5.96 -1.13 -21.36
N GLU A 190 -6.40 -2.13 -20.57
CA GLU A 190 -7.46 -1.94 -19.58
C GLU A 190 -7.15 -0.82 -18.59
N ILE A 191 -5.91 -0.75 -18.10
CA ILE A 191 -5.50 0.28 -17.14
C ILE A 191 -5.50 1.66 -17.80
N LEU A 192 -5.06 1.77 -19.05
CA LEU A 192 -5.10 3.03 -19.81
C LEU A 192 -6.54 3.51 -20.01
N ASP A 193 -7.46 2.60 -20.39
CA ASP A 193 -8.88 2.93 -20.56
C ASP A 193 -9.53 3.37 -19.24
N ILE A 194 -9.15 2.76 -18.11
CA ILE A 194 -9.60 3.21 -16.78
C ILE A 194 -8.99 4.59 -16.46
N HIS A 195 -7.72 4.82 -16.80
CA HIS A 195 -7.03 6.10 -16.59
C HIS A 195 -7.72 7.24 -17.35
N GLU A 196 -8.04 7.05 -18.63
CA GLU A 196 -8.74 8.05 -19.43
C GLU A 196 -10.12 8.38 -18.85
N ARG A 197 -10.91 7.37 -18.48
CA ARG A 197 -12.23 7.57 -17.86
C ARG A 197 -12.13 8.26 -16.50
N PHE A 198 -11.10 7.92 -15.70
CA PHE A 198 -10.84 8.58 -14.42
C PHE A 198 -10.54 10.07 -14.64
N ASN A 199 -9.63 10.40 -15.57
CA ASN A 199 -9.29 11.79 -15.90
C ASN A 199 -10.51 12.56 -16.43
N ALA A 200 -11.35 11.93 -17.24
CA ALA A 200 -12.60 12.51 -17.69
C ALA A 200 -13.54 12.82 -16.50
N ALA A 201 -13.65 11.91 -15.52
CA ALA A 201 -14.44 12.14 -14.31
C ALA A 201 -13.88 13.31 -13.47
N VAL A 202 -12.56 13.38 -13.29
CA VAL A 202 -11.89 14.48 -12.54
C VAL A 202 -12.09 15.83 -13.23
N SER A 203 -12.22 15.86 -14.56
CA SER A 203 -12.35 17.09 -15.34
C SER A 203 -13.72 17.81 -15.21
N PHE A 204 -14.70 17.23 -14.49
CA PHE A 204 -15.98 17.91 -14.29
C PHE A 204 -15.85 19.15 -13.39
N ASP A 205 -16.20 20.31 -13.93
CA ASP A 205 -16.22 21.57 -13.18
C ASP A 205 -17.15 21.51 -11.97
N ASP A 206 -18.36 20.98 -12.16
CA ASP A 206 -19.36 20.78 -11.09
C ASP A 206 -18.86 19.72 -10.08
N PRO A 207 -18.58 20.10 -8.81
CA PRO A 207 -18.07 19.18 -7.80
C PRO A 207 -19.04 18.04 -7.46
N ALA A 208 -20.35 18.26 -7.53
CA ALA A 208 -21.32 17.21 -7.27
C ALA A 208 -21.28 16.15 -8.37
N ARG A 209 -21.30 16.57 -9.63
CA ARG A 209 -21.16 15.67 -10.78
C ARG A 209 -19.81 14.95 -10.80
N ARG A 210 -18.74 15.64 -10.40
CA ARG A 210 -17.40 15.05 -10.25
C ARG A 210 -17.41 13.93 -9.21
N ALA A 211 -17.94 14.18 -8.02
CA ALA A 211 -18.02 13.16 -6.96
C ALA A 211 -18.84 11.94 -7.39
N GLU A 212 -20.00 12.13 -8.01
CA GLU A 212 -20.83 11.05 -8.57
C GLU A 212 -20.05 10.23 -9.63
N SER A 213 -19.32 10.91 -10.51
CA SER A 213 -18.53 10.24 -11.56
C SER A 213 -17.30 9.52 -11.03
N LEU A 214 -16.82 9.86 -9.83
CA LEU A 214 -15.68 9.21 -9.17
C LEU A 214 -16.07 7.94 -8.42
N GLU A 215 -17.35 7.73 -8.09
CA GLU A 215 -17.84 6.58 -7.32
C GLU A 215 -17.39 5.22 -7.88
N PRO A 216 -17.49 4.93 -9.20
CA PRO A 216 -17.03 3.65 -9.73
C PRO A 216 -15.53 3.39 -9.53
N PHE A 217 -14.71 4.44 -9.45
CA PHE A 217 -13.27 4.31 -9.26
C PHE A 217 -12.91 4.10 -7.78
N ALA A 218 -13.65 4.70 -6.86
CA ALA A 218 -13.55 4.42 -5.42
C ALA A 218 -13.92 2.96 -5.09
N LEU A 219 -14.79 2.34 -5.90
CA LEU A 219 -15.17 0.93 -5.79
C LEU A 219 -14.21 -0.05 -6.49
N SER A 220 -13.24 0.46 -7.26
CA SER A 220 -12.32 -0.37 -8.03
C SER A 220 -11.44 -1.25 -7.13
N ASP A 221 -11.14 -2.48 -7.56
CA ASP A 221 -10.13 -3.31 -6.90
C ASP A 221 -8.69 -2.83 -7.19
N LEU A 222 -8.52 -1.90 -8.13
CA LEU A 222 -7.24 -1.24 -8.39
C LEU A 222 -6.94 -0.20 -7.31
N PHE A 223 -6.01 -0.53 -6.41
CA PHE A 223 -5.63 0.30 -5.27
C PHE A 223 -5.39 1.78 -5.61
N PHE A 224 -4.63 2.07 -6.67
CA PHE A 224 -4.28 3.45 -7.04
C PHE A 224 -5.48 4.27 -7.52
N PHE A 225 -6.37 3.68 -8.33
CA PHE A 225 -7.60 4.35 -8.76
C PHE A 225 -8.53 4.61 -7.59
N LYS A 226 -8.66 3.64 -6.68
CA LYS A 226 -9.44 3.80 -5.45
C LYS A 226 -8.92 4.95 -4.61
N GLN A 227 -7.62 4.98 -4.33
CA GLN A 227 -7.00 6.02 -3.53
C GLN A 227 -7.17 7.40 -4.18
N SER A 228 -6.83 7.52 -5.46
CA SER A 228 -6.98 8.78 -6.21
C SER A 228 -8.44 9.24 -6.30
N ALA A 229 -9.40 8.32 -6.41
CA ALA A 229 -10.82 8.67 -6.41
C ALA A 229 -11.25 9.28 -5.08
N PHE A 230 -10.84 8.72 -3.95
CA PHE A 230 -11.14 9.31 -2.64
C PHE A 230 -10.44 10.67 -2.43
N ASP A 231 -9.19 10.82 -2.89
CA ASP A 231 -8.46 12.09 -2.84
C ASP A 231 -9.17 13.19 -3.67
N GLU A 232 -9.68 12.85 -4.85
CA GLU A 232 -10.43 13.78 -5.71
C GLU A 232 -11.85 14.06 -5.18
N MET A 233 -12.54 13.06 -4.59
CA MET A 233 -13.82 13.25 -3.91
C MET A 233 -13.68 14.19 -2.72
N GLN A 234 -12.59 14.08 -1.95
CA GLN A 234 -12.32 15.00 -0.84
C GLN A 234 -12.26 16.47 -1.33
N LYS A 235 -11.64 16.71 -2.49
CA LYS A 235 -11.57 18.06 -3.09
C LYS A 235 -12.93 18.61 -3.51
N CYS A 236 -13.97 17.77 -3.61
CA CYS A 236 -15.33 18.20 -3.89
C CYS A 236 -16.07 18.74 -2.64
N GLY A 237 -15.48 18.59 -1.44
CA GLY A 237 -16.04 19.10 -0.19
C GLY A 237 -17.46 18.58 0.09
N ASP A 238 -18.34 19.46 0.57
CA ASP A 238 -19.73 19.13 0.90
C ASP A 238 -20.51 18.46 -0.25
N SER A 239 -20.11 18.70 -1.51
CA SER A 239 -20.77 18.11 -2.67
C SER A 239 -20.54 16.59 -2.80
N ALA A 240 -19.51 16.04 -2.16
CA ALA A 240 -19.26 14.60 -2.13
C ALA A 240 -20.09 13.86 -1.06
N LEU A 241 -20.63 14.57 -0.06
CA LEU A 241 -21.30 13.93 1.07
C LEU A 241 -22.48 13.03 0.68
N PRO A 242 -23.34 13.37 -0.32
CA PRO A 242 -24.41 12.47 -0.76
C PRO A 242 -23.88 11.11 -1.25
N VAL A 243 -22.80 11.09 -2.03
CA VAL A 243 -22.17 9.87 -2.56
C VAL A 243 -21.60 9.05 -1.40
N LEU A 244 -20.80 9.68 -0.54
CA LEU A 244 -20.13 9.03 0.58
C LEU A 244 -21.14 8.42 1.58
N ARG A 245 -22.26 9.11 1.83
CA ARG A 245 -23.36 8.59 2.67
C ARG A 245 -24.02 7.36 2.06
N ARG A 246 -24.24 7.33 0.74
CA ARG A 246 -24.76 6.12 0.07
C ARG A 246 -23.78 4.96 0.19
N MET A 247 -22.49 5.20 -0.06
CA MET A 247 -21.46 4.18 0.07
C MET A 247 -21.37 3.62 1.50
N LEU A 248 -21.52 4.48 2.51
CA LEU A 248 -21.52 4.08 3.92
C LEU A 248 -22.77 3.29 4.33
N ALA A 249 -23.92 3.57 3.69
CA ALA A 249 -25.17 2.86 3.93
C ALA A 249 -25.20 1.47 3.25
N ASP A 250 -24.35 1.23 2.26
CA ASP A 250 -24.23 -0.07 1.61
C ASP A 250 -23.29 -0.99 2.41
N GLU A 251 -23.88 -1.94 3.14
CA GLU A 251 -23.15 -2.93 3.94
C GLU A 251 -22.30 -3.89 3.09
N SER A 252 -22.56 -4.05 1.78
CA SER A 252 -21.68 -4.83 0.90
C SER A 252 -20.32 -4.16 0.69
N LEU A 253 -20.23 -2.86 0.97
CA LEU A 253 -19.01 -2.05 0.91
C LEU A 253 -18.28 -1.97 2.25
N LEU A 254 -18.60 -2.81 3.24
CA LEU A 254 -18.01 -2.76 4.58
C LEU A 254 -16.47 -2.69 4.56
N ARG A 255 -15.81 -3.43 3.66
CA ARG A 255 -14.34 -3.40 3.45
C ARG A 255 -13.78 -2.03 3.08
N LEU A 256 -14.63 -1.14 2.54
CA LEU A 256 -14.30 0.24 2.13
C LEU A 256 -14.79 1.28 3.13
N HIS A 257 -15.64 0.92 4.11
CA HIS A 257 -16.24 1.89 5.04
C HIS A 257 -15.20 2.72 5.78
N ARG A 258 -14.02 2.14 6.05
CA ARG A 258 -12.87 2.89 6.57
C ARG A 258 -12.51 4.07 5.68
N ASP A 259 -12.22 3.83 4.41
CA ASP A 259 -11.83 4.87 3.45
C ASP A 259 -12.97 5.87 3.21
N VAL A 260 -14.22 5.39 3.20
CA VAL A 260 -15.41 6.24 3.08
C VAL A 260 -15.55 7.19 4.26
N VAL A 261 -15.37 6.71 5.51
CA VAL A 261 -15.42 7.55 6.72
C VAL A 261 -14.33 8.61 6.68
N LYS A 262 -13.11 8.23 6.30
CA LYS A 262 -11.99 9.17 6.14
C LYS A 262 -12.31 10.25 5.11
N CYS A 263 -12.84 9.89 3.95
CA CYS A 263 -13.22 10.85 2.93
C CYS A 263 -14.39 11.75 3.41
N LEU A 264 -15.39 11.18 4.08
CA LEU A 264 -16.55 11.90 4.63
C LEU A 264 -16.10 12.98 5.65
N SER A 265 -15.19 12.62 6.56
CA SER A 265 -14.68 13.54 7.57
C SER A 265 -13.85 14.67 6.97
N LYS A 266 -13.02 14.36 5.97
CA LYS A 266 -12.21 15.36 5.27
C LYS A 266 -13.02 16.29 4.39
N ALA A 267 -14.06 15.77 3.74
CA ALA A 267 -14.92 16.54 2.84
C ALA A 267 -15.89 17.46 3.61
N GLY A 268 -16.50 16.96 4.70
CA GLY A 268 -17.50 17.70 5.49
C GLY A 268 -16.97 18.42 6.74
N GLY A 269 -15.73 18.15 7.15
CA GLY A 269 -15.11 18.77 8.32
C GLY A 269 -15.93 18.56 9.60
N SER A 270 -16.07 19.61 10.42
CA SER A 270 -16.83 19.56 11.67
C SER A 270 -18.34 19.42 11.47
N ALA A 271 -18.88 19.75 10.28
CA ALA A 271 -20.31 19.68 10.01
C ALA A 271 -20.86 18.24 10.02
N VAL A 272 -19.99 17.24 9.80
CA VAL A 272 -20.33 15.81 9.88
C VAL A 272 -20.01 15.20 11.25
N GLY A 273 -19.57 15.98 12.25
CA GLY A 273 -19.15 15.48 13.56
C GLY A 273 -20.23 14.68 14.29
N GLU A 274 -21.47 15.16 14.30
CA GLU A 274 -22.61 14.45 14.89
C GLU A 274 -22.95 13.15 14.14
N GLU A 275 -22.88 13.21 12.81
CA GLU A 275 -23.14 12.06 11.93
C GLU A 275 -22.09 10.96 12.16
N ILE A 276 -20.81 11.32 12.20
CA ILE A 276 -19.71 10.39 12.47
C ILE A 276 -19.78 9.85 13.91
N THR A 277 -20.17 10.68 14.89
CA THR A 277 -20.40 10.22 16.28
C THR A 277 -21.49 9.14 16.33
N ARG A 278 -22.55 9.27 15.52
CA ARG A 278 -23.62 8.26 15.44
C ARG A 278 -23.13 6.89 14.96
N LEU A 279 -22.09 6.85 14.11
CA LEU A 279 -21.48 5.59 13.68
C LEU A 279 -20.88 4.81 14.86
N VAL A 280 -20.31 5.50 15.86
CA VAL A 280 -19.84 4.84 17.10
C VAL A 280 -21.02 4.21 17.85
N ILE A 281 -22.16 4.91 17.92
CA ILE A 281 -23.36 4.39 18.60
C ILE A 281 -23.86 3.12 17.90
N ASP A 282 -23.90 3.12 16.56
CA ASP A 282 -24.39 1.98 15.80
C ASP A 282 -23.42 0.79 15.86
N GLU A 283 -22.11 1.02 15.74
CA GLU A 283 -21.12 -0.05 15.91
C GLU A 283 -21.06 -0.54 17.36
N MET A 284 -21.28 0.32 18.36
CA MET A 284 -21.39 -0.10 19.76
C MET A 284 -22.53 -1.10 19.98
N LYS A 285 -23.68 -0.94 19.29
CA LYS A 285 -24.77 -1.93 19.35
C LYS A 285 -24.32 -3.28 18.80
N PHE A 286 -23.63 -3.28 17.67
CA PHE A 286 -23.07 -4.50 17.07
C PHE A 286 -22.09 -5.18 18.04
N TRP A 287 -21.12 -4.44 18.57
CA TRP A 287 -20.11 -4.99 19.48
C TRP A 287 -20.71 -5.45 20.81
N LYS A 288 -21.74 -4.79 21.35
CA LYS A 288 -22.49 -5.27 22.53
C LYS A 288 -23.16 -6.61 22.26
N ALA A 289 -23.64 -6.85 21.04
CA ALA A 289 -24.32 -8.11 20.69
C ALA A 289 -23.34 -9.29 20.54
N ILE A 290 -22.14 -9.05 20.00
CA ILE A 290 -21.21 -10.15 19.68
C ILE A 290 -20.03 -10.26 20.64
N GLY A 291 -19.64 -9.19 21.33
CA GLY A 291 -18.33 -9.07 21.98
C GLY A 291 -18.05 -10.16 23.01
N ALA A 292 -19.05 -10.51 23.83
CA ALA A 292 -18.91 -11.56 24.85
C ALA A 292 -18.77 -12.98 24.26
N SER A 293 -19.22 -13.19 23.01
CA SER A 293 -19.14 -14.48 22.31
C SER A 293 -17.81 -14.71 21.60
N LEU A 294 -17.01 -13.66 21.42
CA LEU A 294 -15.71 -13.75 20.77
C LEU A 294 -14.72 -14.52 21.64
N LYS A 295 -13.70 -15.10 21.00
CA LYS A 295 -12.56 -15.68 21.72
C LYS A 295 -11.55 -14.58 22.02
N PRO A 296 -10.89 -14.59 23.19
CA PRO A 296 -9.73 -13.73 23.41
C PRO A 296 -8.70 -13.89 22.29
N GLY A 297 -8.17 -12.77 21.80
CA GLY A 297 -7.24 -12.77 20.67
C GLY A 297 -7.87 -13.06 19.30
N TRP A 298 -9.20 -12.92 19.15
CA TRP A 298 -9.91 -13.07 17.87
C TRP A 298 -9.27 -12.26 16.74
N TRP A 299 -8.71 -11.09 17.07
CA TRP A 299 -8.03 -10.22 16.12
C TRP A 299 -6.89 -10.92 15.37
N ASN A 300 -6.25 -11.95 15.92
CA ASN A 300 -5.07 -12.60 15.34
C ASN A 300 -5.38 -13.80 14.43
N GLN A 301 -6.65 -14.11 14.23
CA GLN A 301 -7.08 -15.26 13.43
C GLN A 301 -7.13 -14.88 11.93
N ILE A 302 -5.96 -14.68 11.31
CA ILE A 302 -5.80 -14.09 9.97
C ILE A 302 -6.48 -14.89 8.84
N ASN A 303 -6.63 -16.21 9.00
CA ASN A 303 -7.16 -17.09 7.95
C ASN A 303 -8.67 -17.34 8.05
N ASP A 304 -9.37 -16.67 8.97
CA ASP A 304 -10.80 -16.86 9.18
C ASP A 304 -11.61 -15.75 8.46
N PRO A 305 -12.45 -16.09 7.47
CA PRO A 305 -13.28 -15.12 6.75
C PRO A 305 -14.25 -14.34 7.66
N GLU A 306 -14.79 -14.96 8.71
CA GLU A 306 -15.70 -14.27 9.64
C GLU A 306 -14.97 -13.17 10.41
N ILE A 307 -13.69 -13.42 10.72
CA ILE A 307 -12.81 -12.45 11.39
C ILE A 307 -12.48 -11.27 10.48
N SER A 308 -12.46 -11.47 9.15
CA SER A 308 -12.29 -10.36 8.21
C SER A 308 -13.39 -9.31 8.37
N LEU A 309 -14.66 -9.73 8.49
CA LEU A 309 -15.79 -8.82 8.67
C LEU A 309 -15.69 -8.05 9.99
N LEU A 310 -15.23 -8.71 11.06
CA LEU A 310 -15.00 -8.06 12.35
C LEU A 310 -13.87 -7.03 12.28
N ARG A 311 -12.81 -7.32 11.52
CA ARG A 311 -11.70 -6.39 11.29
C ARG A 311 -12.12 -5.19 10.46
N ASP A 312 -12.99 -5.36 9.46
CA ASP A 312 -13.52 -4.25 8.67
C ASP A 312 -14.37 -3.31 9.54
N ARG A 313 -15.25 -3.86 10.40
CA ARG A 313 -16.02 -3.06 11.37
C ARG A 313 -15.12 -2.35 12.39
N TYR A 314 -14.10 -3.04 12.90
CA TYR A 314 -13.10 -2.42 13.77
C TYR A 314 -12.39 -1.26 13.05
N GLY A 315 -11.96 -1.47 11.80
CA GLY A 315 -11.27 -0.47 10.99
C GLY A 315 -12.15 0.76 10.74
N LYS A 316 -13.45 0.56 10.50
CA LYS A 316 -14.44 1.64 10.42
C LYS A 316 -14.50 2.46 11.71
N VAL A 317 -14.66 1.81 12.88
CA VAL A 317 -14.71 2.53 14.18
C VAL A 317 -13.39 3.24 14.46
N TYR A 318 -12.26 2.60 14.19
CA TYR A 318 -10.95 3.19 14.37
C TYR A 318 -10.80 4.50 13.59
N GLU A 319 -11.22 4.51 12.32
CA GLU A 319 -11.19 5.71 11.48
C GLU A 319 -12.18 6.78 11.92
N VAL A 320 -13.35 6.39 12.44
CA VAL A 320 -14.32 7.30 13.07
C VAL A 320 -13.66 8.04 14.24
N LEU A 321 -12.98 7.31 15.14
CA LEU A 321 -12.29 7.91 16.28
C LEU A 321 -11.16 8.84 15.82
N TYR A 322 -10.33 8.40 14.87
CA TYR A 322 -9.26 9.23 14.31
C TYR A 322 -9.82 10.52 13.71
N SER A 323 -10.88 10.42 12.92
CA SER A 323 -11.57 11.57 12.32
C SER A 323 -12.10 12.54 13.37
N LEU A 324 -12.77 12.05 14.42
CA LEU A 324 -13.29 12.87 15.52
C LEU A 324 -12.17 13.58 16.30
N ASN A 325 -11.03 12.90 16.50
CA ASN A 325 -9.86 13.50 17.13
C ASN A 325 -9.26 14.61 16.25
N GLU A 326 -9.10 14.35 14.96
CA GLU A 326 -8.50 15.31 14.02
C GLU A 326 -9.33 16.60 13.95
N MET A 327 -10.65 16.49 13.87
CA MET A 327 -11.56 17.64 13.85
C MET A 327 -11.81 18.28 15.22
N LYS A 328 -11.31 17.69 16.31
CA LYS A 328 -11.51 18.15 17.70
C LYS A 328 -12.98 18.34 18.07
N PHE A 329 -13.85 17.43 17.63
CA PHE A 329 -15.30 17.56 17.79
C PHE A 329 -15.75 17.23 19.22
N ALA A 330 -15.91 18.24 20.07
CA ALA A 330 -16.26 18.08 21.49
C ALA A 330 -17.58 17.34 21.74
N GLY A 331 -18.52 17.39 20.78
CA GLY A 331 -19.84 16.74 20.90
C GLY A 331 -19.80 15.21 21.02
N CYS A 332 -18.66 14.56 20.74
CA CYS A 332 -18.52 13.10 20.85
C CYS A 332 -18.13 12.61 22.25
N ARG A 333 -17.78 13.51 23.19
CA ARG A 333 -17.13 13.15 24.47
C ARG A 333 -17.87 12.05 25.25
N GLU A 334 -19.19 12.20 25.41
CA GLU A 334 -20.02 11.24 26.15
C GLU A 334 -20.05 9.88 25.44
N THR A 335 -20.31 9.87 24.13
CA THR A 335 -20.35 8.64 23.32
C THR A 335 -19.01 7.90 23.32
N ILE A 336 -17.89 8.60 23.16
CA ILE A 336 -16.56 7.97 23.17
C ILE A 336 -16.23 7.43 24.57
N THR A 337 -16.65 8.12 25.63
CA THR A 337 -16.49 7.63 27.01
C THR A 337 -17.26 6.32 27.21
N GLU A 338 -18.54 6.27 26.83
CA GLU A 338 -19.34 5.05 26.93
C GLU A 338 -18.73 3.90 26.12
N PHE A 339 -18.35 4.17 24.87
CA PHE A 339 -17.78 3.16 23.99
C PHE A 339 -16.47 2.58 24.54
N ARG A 340 -15.57 3.43 25.04
CA ARG A 340 -14.32 3.02 25.69
C ARG A 340 -14.57 2.14 26.91
N ASP A 341 -15.48 2.58 27.79
CA ASP A 341 -15.77 1.88 29.04
C ASP A 341 -16.41 0.51 28.75
N PHE A 342 -17.28 0.45 27.73
CA PHE A 342 -17.79 -0.82 27.20
C PHE A 342 -16.67 -1.71 26.67
N TRP A 343 -15.78 -1.19 25.81
CA TRP A 343 -14.70 -1.98 25.22
C TRP A 343 -13.80 -2.61 26.29
N ARG A 344 -13.46 -1.84 27.33
CA ARG A 344 -12.68 -2.28 28.51
C ARG A 344 -13.40 -3.32 29.37
N SER A 345 -14.73 -3.35 29.35
CA SER A 345 -15.51 -4.26 30.18
C SER A 345 -15.42 -5.73 29.72
N LEU A 346 -14.96 -5.98 28.49
CA LEU A 346 -14.88 -7.31 27.90
C LEU A 346 -13.43 -7.69 27.58
N PRO A 347 -12.84 -8.72 28.22
CA PRO A 347 -11.46 -9.15 27.94
C PRO A 347 -11.27 -9.69 26.51
N GLN A 348 -12.37 -10.06 25.83
CA GLN A 348 -12.37 -10.43 24.42
C GLN A 348 -12.06 -9.25 23.49
N LEU A 349 -12.48 -8.05 23.90
CA LEU A 349 -12.29 -6.80 23.16
C LEU A 349 -11.04 -6.06 23.66
N GLU A 350 -10.82 -6.00 24.97
CA GLU A 350 -9.62 -5.41 25.58
C GLU A 350 -8.45 -6.43 25.59
N ASP A 351 -7.93 -6.73 24.41
CA ASP A 351 -6.85 -7.71 24.27
C ASP A 351 -5.53 -7.21 24.87
N SER A 352 -5.07 -7.89 25.92
CA SER A 352 -3.78 -7.66 26.60
C SER A 352 -2.54 -7.82 25.71
N SER A 353 -2.67 -8.34 24.48
CA SER A 353 -1.56 -8.46 23.53
C SER A 353 -1.04 -7.10 23.03
N GLY A 354 -1.83 -6.03 23.17
CA GLY A 354 -1.50 -4.68 22.68
C GLY A 354 -1.73 -4.46 21.19
N LEU A 355 -2.23 -5.48 20.47
CA LEU A 355 -2.58 -5.37 19.04
C LEU A 355 -3.97 -4.78 18.83
N ASN A 356 -4.85 -4.84 19.84
CA ASN A 356 -6.11 -4.12 19.87
C ASN A 356 -5.94 -2.81 20.63
N GLN A 357 -6.11 -1.70 19.94
CA GLN A 357 -5.79 -0.36 20.46
C GLN A 357 -7.03 0.51 20.64
N MET A 358 -8.23 -0.05 20.49
CA MET A 358 -9.46 0.74 20.42
C MET A 358 -9.68 1.62 21.66
N SER A 359 -9.46 1.08 22.87
CA SER A 359 -9.59 1.84 24.11
C SER A 359 -8.53 2.93 24.28
N GLN A 360 -7.31 2.70 23.76
CA GLN A 360 -6.22 3.67 23.75
C GLN A 360 -6.54 4.83 22.80
N VAL A 361 -7.03 4.53 21.60
CA VAL A 361 -7.47 5.56 20.63
C VAL A 361 -8.62 6.39 21.21
N CYS A 362 -9.56 5.77 21.94
CA CYS A 362 -10.59 6.52 22.65
C CYS A 362 -10.01 7.49 23.70
N ASP A 363 -9.01 7.05 24.47
CA ASP A 363 -8.33 7.92 25.43
C ASP A 363 -7.60 9.08 24.75
N GLU A 364 -6.96 8.84 23.60
CA GLU A 364 -6.32 9.89 22.80
C GLU A 364 -7.32 10.94 22.35
N VAL A 365 -8.47 10.51 21.80
CA VAL A 365 -9.56 11.41 21.43
C VAL A 365 -9.98 12.24 22.64
N LEU A 366 -10.37 11.59 23.75
CA LEU A 366 -10.92 12.26 24.94
C LEU A 366 -9.93 13.23 25.60
N ARG A 367 -8.64 12.91 25.56
CA ARG A 367 -7.54 13.75 26.06
C ARG A 367 -7.35 14.99 25.20
N ASP A 368 -7.45 14.84 23.89
CA ASP A 368 -7.12 15.92 22.96
C ASP A 368 -8.34 16.79 22.59
N LEU A 369 -9.55 16.47 23.08
CA LEU A 369 -10.75 17.31 22.96
C LEU A 369 -10.59 18.62 23.77
N PRO A 370 -11.15 19.74 23.28
CA PRO A 370 -11.07 21.04 23.95
C PRO A 370 -11.87 21.13 25.26
#